data_AF-A0A317YLC3-F1
#
_entry.id   AF-A0A317YLC3-F1
#
_cell.length_a   1.000
_cell.length_b   1.000
_cell.length_c   1.000
_cell.angle_alpha   90.00
_cell.angle_beta   90.00
_cell.angle_gamma   90.00
#
_symmetry.space_group_name_H-M   'P 1'
#
loop_
_entity.id
_entity.type
_entity.pdbx_description
1 polymer ?
#
loop_
_entity_poly.entity_id
_entity_poly.type
_entity_poly.pdbx_seq_one_letter_code
_entity_poly.pdbx_strand_id
1 'polypeptide(L)' 'IQDVKEMIEHQQIDALTFSSSSAVRYYFNEGFVPKFKSYFAIGEQTARTIKSYQQPVTIAEIQTLESLIEKILESRG' A
#
# COMPACT_ATOMS: atom_id res chain seq x y z
N ILE A 1 17.22 1.74 0.76
CA ILE A 1 16.27 2.07 -0.34
C ILE A 1 16.45 1.12 -1.53
N GLN A 2 17.67 0.73 -1.90
CA GLN A 2 17.92 -0.19 -3.02
C GLN A 2 17.30 -1.59 -2.80
N ASP A 3 17.50 -2.18 -1.63
CA ASP A 3 16.96 -3.52 -1.30
C ASP A 3 15.43 -3.57 -1.39
N VAL A 4 14.75 -2.49 -0.97
CA VAL A 4 13.29 -2.36 -1.07
C VAL A 4 12.85 -2.32 -2.53
N LYS A 5 13.62 -1.68 -3.43
CA LYS A 5 13.30 -1.64 -4.87
C LYS A 5 13.44 -3.02 -5.52
N GLU A 6 14.49 -3.77 -5.19
CA GLU A 6 14.71 -5.13 -5.69
C GLU A 6 13.60 -6.09 -5.23
N MET A 7 13.20 -6.03 -3.96
CA MET A 7 12.08 -6.85 -3.44
C MET A 7 10.75 -6.60 -4.16
N ILE A 8 10.53 -5.36 -4.60
CA ILE A 8 9.34 -5.00 -5.37
C ILE A 8 9.42 -5.52 -6.81
N GLU A 9 10.60 -5.44 -7.45
CA GLU A 9 10.82 -5.98 -8.80
C GLU A 9 10.67 -7.51 -8.86
N HIS A 10 10.98 -8.21 -7.78
CA HIS A 10 10.80 -9.66 -7.67
C HIS A 10 9.37 -10.13 -7.32
N GLN A 11 8.37 -9.23 -7.34
CA GLN A 11 6.95 -9.54 -7.06
C GLN A 11 6.70 -10.25 -5.72
N GLN A 12 7.59 -10.10 -4.73
CA GLN A 12 7.42 -10.74 -3.41
C GLN A 12 6.52 -9.95 -2.45
N ILE A 13 5.94 -8.85 -2.93
CA ILE A 13 5.02 -7.99 -2.19
C ILE A 13 3.72 -7.91 -3.00
N ASP A 14 2.69 -8.62 -2.55
CA ASP A 14 1.37 -8.67 -3.21
C ASP A 14 0.53 -7.40 -2.99
N ALA A 15 0.88 -6.62 -1.97
CA ALA A 15 0.06 -5.52 -1.46
C ALA A 15 0.92 -4.36 -0.95
N LEU A 16 0.54 -3.12 -1.29
CA LEU A 16 1.15 -1.91 -0.74
C LEU A 16 0.16 -1.18 0.16
N THR A 17 0.56 -0.87 1.40
CA THR A 17 -0.27 -0.13 2.35
C THR A 17 0.22 1.31 2.52
N PHE A 18 -0.71 2.27 2.51
CA PHE A 18 -0.44 3.67 2.83
C PHE A 18 -1.09 4.06 4.16
N SER A 19 -0.27 4.64 5.05
CA SER A 19 -0.71 5.23 6.32
C SER A 19 -1.10 6.70 6.19
N SER A 20 -0.81 7.36 5.07
CA SER A 20 -1.11 8.79 4.89
C SER A 20 -1.30 9.20 3.43
N SER A 21 -2.13 10.21 3.19
CA SER A 21 -2.31 10.81 1.87
C SER A 21 -1.05 11.46 1.30
N SER A 22 -0.14 11.94 2.16
CA SER A 22 1.15 12.49 1.70
C SER A 22 2.05 11.39 1.14
N ALA A 23 2.09 10.21 1.77
CA ALA A 23 2.83 9.06 1.26
C ALA A 23 2.27 8.58 -0.08
N VAL A 24 0.93 8.56 -0.24
CA VAL A 24 0.27 8.27 -1.52
C VAL A 24 0.73 9.25 -2.59
N ARG A 25 0.62 10.56 -2.34
CA ARG A 25 1.02 11.58 -3.32
C ARG A 25 2.50 11.49 -3.69
N TYR A 26 3.36 11.31 -2.69
CA TYR A 26 4.78 11.14 -2.92
C TYR A 26 5.04 9.93 -3.82
N TYR A 27 4.48 8.78 -3.48
CA TYR A 27 4.66 7.56 -4.23
C TYR A 27 4.15 7.65 -5.68
N PHE A 28 2.98 8.24 -5.94
CA PHE A 28 2.45 8.32 -7.31
C PHE A 28 3.01 9.48 -8.15
N ASN A 29 3.64 10.48 -7.51
CA ASN A 29 4.28 11.60 -8.22
C ASN A 29 5.77 11.33 -8.50
N GLU A 30 6.40 10.41 -7.76
CA GLU A 30 7.71 9.86 -8.13
C GLU A 30 7.55 9.06 -9.44
N GLY A 31 8.51 9.16 -10.35
CA GLY A 31 8.38 8.73 -11.76
C GLY A 31 8.03 7.24 -11.97
N PHE A 32 9.03 6.41 -12.23
CA PHE A 32 8.78 4.98 -12.47
C PHE A 32 8.61 4.25 -11.16
N VAL A 33 7.36 3.94 -10.82
CA VAL A 33 7.00 3.29 -9.58
C VAL A 33 6.37 1.94 -9.91
N PRO A 34 6.84 0.84 -9.29
CA PRO A 34 6.30 -0.48 -9.57
C PRO A 34 4.82 -0.53 -9.19
N LYS A 35 3.98 -1.00 -10.11
CA LYS A 35 2.55 -1.17 -9.85
C LYS A 35 2.31 -2.43 -9.02
N PHE A 36 1.52 -2.30 -7.97
CA PHE A 36 1.07 -3.43 -7.16
C PHE A 36 -0.33 -3.87 -7.58
N LYS A 37 -0.67 -5.14 -7.35
CA LYS A 37 -2.01 -5.67 -7.64
C LYS A 37 -3.07 -5.10 -6.70
N SER A 38 -2.69 -4.84 -5.44
CA SER A 38 -3.61 -4.38 -4.40
C SER A 38 -2.99 -3.24 -3.58
N TYR A 39 -3.78 -2.19 -3.35
CA TYR A 39 -3.42 -1.09 -2.45
C TYR A 39 -4.32 -1.08 -1.22
N PHE A 40 -3.74 -0.76 -0.06
CA PHE A 40 -4.45 -0.66 1.20
C PHE A 40 -4.30 0.73 1.79
N ALA A 41 -5.36 1.24 2.40
CA ALA A 41 -5.36 2.52 3.09
C ALA A 41 -5.67 2.31 4.57
N ILE A 42 -4.93 2.97 5.45
CA ILE A 42 -5.21 2.94 6.90
C ILE A 42 -6.58 3.57 7.24
N GLY A 43 -7.14 4.39 6.34
CA GLY A 43 -8.42 5.05 6.56
C GLY A 43 -8.97 5.73 5.31
N GLU A 44 -10.22 6.17 5.40
CA GLU A 44 -11.01 6.78 4.32
C GLU A 44 -10.27 7.91 3.58
N GLN A 45 -9.61 8.82 4.31
CA GLN A 45 -8.92 9.95 3.68
C GLN A 45 -7.77 9.49 2.77
N THR A 46 -6.99 8.51 3.25
CA THR A 46 -5.90 7.92 2.47
C THR A 46 -6.46 7.15 1.27
N ALA A 47 -7.56 6.41 1.45
CA ALA A 47 -8.22 5.68 0.37
C ALA A 47 -8.75 6.59 -0.74
N ARG A 48 -9.36 7.72 -0.38
CA ARG A 48 -9.80 8.74 -1.36
C ARG A 48 -8.64 9.28 -2.18
N THR A 49 -7.48 9.44 -1.54
CA THR A 49 -6.26 9.89 -2.23
C THR A 49 -5.74 8.83 -3.19
N ILE A 50 -5.81 7.54 -2.84
CA ILE A 50 -5.43 6.45 -3.77
C ILE A 50 -6.40 6.36 -4.95
N LYS A 51 -7.71 6.51 -4.70
CA LYS A 51 -8.74 6.51 -5.75
C LYS A 51 -8.57 7.64 -6.76
N SER A 52 -8.05 8.81 -6.37
CA SER A 52 -7.78 9.88 -7.34
C SER A 52 -6.70 9.53 -8.36
N TYR A 53 -5.84 8.54 -8.06
CA TYR A 53 -4.87 7.96 -9.00
C TYR A 53 -5.42 6.75 -9.77
N GLN A 54 -6.74 6.57 -9.79
CA GLN A 54 -7.45 5.50 -10.50
C GLN A 54 -6.99 4.08 -10.10
N GLN A 55 -6.55 3.91 -8.85
CA GLN A 55 -6.13 2.62 -8.32
C GLN A 55 -7.23 1.98 -7.45
N PRO A 56 -7.40 0.65 -7.51
CA PRO A 56 -8.24 -0.06 -6.56
C PRO A 56 -7.65 0.03 -5.15
N VAL A 57 -8.49 0.18 -4.14
CA VAL A 57 -8.04 0.31 -2.74
C VAL A 57 -9.00 -0.35 -1.76
N THR A 58 -8.44 -1.07 -0.80
CA THR A 58 -9.14 -1.61 0.37
C THR A 58 -8.81 -0.76 1.60
N ILE A 59 -9.83 -0.35 2.34
CA ILE A 59 -9.61 0.32 3.64
C ILE A 59 -9.34 -0.76 4.67
N ALA A 60 -8.22 -0.67 5.38
CA ALA A 60 -7.94 -1.56 6.50
C ALA A 60 -8.97 -1.30 7.61
N GLU A 61 -9.68 -2.33 8.05
CA GLU A 61 -10.70 -2.22 9.09
C GLU A 61 -10.14 -1.79 10.45
N ILE A 62 -8.82 -1.92 10.65
CA ILE A 62 -8.18 -1.62 11.92
C ILE A 62 -7.08 -0.57 11.70
N GLN A 63 -7.27 0.59 12.33
CA GLN A 63 -6.36 1.74 12.31
C GLN A 63 -5.18 1.55 13.29
N THR A 64 -4.47 0.42 13.21
CA THR A 64 -3.28 0.19 14.02
C THR A 64 -2.21 -0.53 13.20
N LEU A 65 -0.94 -0.29 13.51
CA LEU A 65 0.19 -0.97 12.87
C LEU A 65 0.13 -2.49 13.15
N GLU A 66 -0.34 -2.83 14.34
CA GLU A 66 -0.53 -4.19 14.84
C GLU A 66 -1.49 -5.00 13.96
N SER A 67 -2.59 -4.40 13.54
CA SER A 67 -3.58 -5.14 12.76
C SER A 67 -3.28 -5.20 11.26
N LEU A 68 -2.38 -4.36 10.76
CA LEU A 68 -1.74 -4.58 9.46
C LEU A 68 -0.84 -5.82 9.51
N ILE A 69 -0.14 -6.04 10.63
CA ILE A 69 0.69 -7.23 10.84
C ILE A 69 -0.19 -8.49 10.93
N GLU A 70 -1.29 -8.45 11.69
CA GLU A 70 -2.23 -9.58 11.78
C GLU A 70 -2.78 -9.98 10.40
N LYS A 71 -3.22 -9.01 9.60
CA LYS A 71 -3.82 -9.30 8.27
C LYS A 71 -2.80 -9.89 7.28
N ILE A 72 -1.53 -9.52 7.39
CA ILE A 72 -0.43 -10.11 6.61
C ILE A 72 -0.20 -11.57 7.05
N LEU A 73 -0.30 -11.87 8.34
CA LEU A 73 -0.11 -13.22 8.87
C LEU A 73 -1.29 -14.14 8.53
N GLU A 74 -2.52 -13.65 8.58
CA GLU A 74 -3.73 -14.41 8.21
C GLU A 74 -3.74 -14.82 6.73
N SER A 75 -3.20 -13.99 5.83
CA SER A 75 -3.14 -14.29 4.39
C SER A 75 -2.18 -15.42 3.99
N ARG A 76 -1.37 -15.91 4.95
CA ARG A 76 -0.37 -16.97 4.75
C ARG A 76 -0.83 -18.35 5.24
N GLY A 77 -1.99 -18.42 5.89
CA GLY A 77 -2.60 -19.64 6.42
C GLY A 77 -3.58 -20.29 5.47
#